data_AF-A0A0B4XK72-F1
#
_entry.id   AF-A0A0B4XK72-F1
#
_cell.length_a   1.000
_cell.length_b   1.000
_cell.length_c   1.000
_cell.angle_alpha   90.00
_cell.angle_beta   90.00
_cell.angle_gamma   90.00
#
_symmetry.space_group_name_H-M   'P 1'
#
loop_
_entity.id
_entity.type
_entity.pdbx_description
1 polymer ?
#
loop_
_entity_poly.entity_id
_entity_poly.type
_entity_poly.pdbx_seq_one_letter_code
_entity_poly.pdbx_strand_id
1 'polypeptide(L)'
;MSWILCRPQSNGFVERMHRTLLDEHFRIKGREKWYESLGEMQSDLDEYLIRYNTKRPHQGRNMGGKTPYDMFVKGLPKKHKSGTGKSAANAA
;
A
#
# COMPACT_ATOMS: atom_id res chain seq x y z
N MET A 1 19.83 1.52 -3.75
CA MET A 1 18.51 0.93 -4.06
C MET A 1 18.44 -0.57 -3.73
N SER A 2 19.07 -1.08 -2.65
CA SER A 2 19.04 -2.52 -2.34
C SER A 2 19.46 -2.81 -0.89
N TRP A 3 18.64 -2.43 0.10
CA TRP A 3 18.88 -2.80 1.52
C TRP A 3 17.59 -3.02 2.33
N ILE A 4 16.41 -2.85 1.72
CA ILE A 4 15.11 -3.01 2.41
C ILE A 4 14.62 -4.47 2.39
N LEU A 5 15.01 -5.27 1.40
CA LEU A 5 14.49 -6.64 1.25
C LEU A 5 15.15 -7.66 2.20
N CYS A 6 16.42 -7.48 2.60
CA CYS A 6 17.15 -8.43 3.46
C CYS A 6 16.91 -8.24 4.97
N ARG A 7 15.89 -7.47 5.40
CA ARG A 7 15.54 -7.42 6.83
C ARG A 7 14.58 -8.55 7.15
N PRO A 8 14.90 -9.46 8.09
CA PRO A 8 14.05 -10.61 8.41
C PRO A 8 12.64 -10.21 8.87
N GLN A 9 12.51 -9.03 9.50
CA GLN A 9 11.21 -8.47 9.88
C GLN A 9 10.39 -8.01 8.66
N SER A 10 11.02 -7.38 7.67
CA SER A 10 10.35 -6.91 6.44
C SER A 10 9.89 -8.09 5.59
N ASN A 11 10.70 -9.15 5.53
CA ASN A 11 10.33 -10.38 4.82
C ASN A 11 9.08 -11.04 5.42
N GLY A 12 9.00 -11.13 6.76
CA GLY A 12 7.83 -11.72 7.43
C GLY A 12 6.50 -10.97 7.26
N PHE A 13 6.54 -9.66 6.97
CA PHE A 13 5.33 -8.90 6.61
C PHE A 13 4.88 -9.20 5.18
N VAL A 14 5.82 -9.22 4.24
CA VAL A 14 5.55 -9.51 2.83
C VAL A 14 5.04 -10.95 2.67
N GLU A 15 5.69 -11.92 3.31
CA GLU A 15 5.26 -13.33 3.29
C GLU A 15 3.85 -13.52 3.87
N ARG A 16 3.52 -12.82 4.96
CA ARG A 16 2.17 -12.87 5.54
C ARG A 16 1.13 -12.23 4.62
N MET A 17 1.47 -11.10 3.98
CA MET A 17 0.59 -10.46 3.00
C MET A 17 0.34 -11.40 1.81
N HIS A 18 1.39 -11.99 1.24
CA HIS A 18 1.29 -12.94 0.13
C HIS A 18 0.43 -14.16 0.49
N ARG A 19 0.53 -14.67 1.72
CA ARG A 19 -0.32 -15.77 2.19
C ARG A 19 -1.79 -15.37 2.26
N THR A 20 -2.09 -14.20 2.83
CA THR A 20 -3.48 -13.71 2.90
C THR A 20 -4.07 -13.44 1.53
N LEU A 21 -3.27 -12.89 0.60
CA LEU A 21 -3.70 -12.62 -0.76
C LEU A 21 -4.01 -13.93 -1.50
N LEU A 22 -3.16 -14.95 -1.34
CA LEU A 22 -3.40 -16.26 -1.94
C LEU A 22 -4.65 -16.94 -1.39
N ASP A 23 -4.85 -16.91 -0.07
CA ASP A 23 -6.01 -17.57 0.56
C ASP A 23 -7.33 -16.84 0.33
N GLU A 24 -7.36 -15.51 0.41
CA GLU A 24 -8.60 -14.72 0.31
C GLU A 24 -8.97 -14.36 -1.13
N HIS A 25 -7.99 -14.15 -2.02
CA HIS A 25 -8.27 -13.73 -3.39
C HIS A 25 -8.10 -14.89 -4.38
N PHE A 26 -6.89 -15.44 -4.53
CA PHE A 26 -6.62 -16.41 -5.59
C PHE A 26 -7.35 -17.74 -5.42
N ARG A 27 -7.43 -18.30 -4.20
CA ARG A 27 -8.11 -19.59 -3.97
C ARG A 27 -9.62 -19.52 -4.13
N ILE A 28 -10.23 -18.36 -3.86
CA ILE A 28 -11.68 -18.14 -3.99
C ILE A 28 -12.00 -17.83 -5.45
N LYS A 29 -11.38 -16.79 -6.00
CA LYS A 29 -11.62 -16.35 -7.38
C LYS A 29 -11.23 -17.38 -8.42
N GLY A 30 -10.16 -18.15 -8.19
CA GLY A 30 -9.76 -19.23 -9.08
C GLY A 30 -10.71 -20.44 -9.09
N ARG A 31 -11.63 -20.53 -8.13
CA ARG A 31 -12.72 -21.53 -8.15
C ARG A 31 -14.00 -21.00 -8.79
N GLU A 32 -14.23 -19.69 -8.73
CA GLU A 32 -15.46 -19.04 -9.21
C GLU A 32 -15.36 -18.58 -10.66
N LYS A 33 -14.19 -18.13 -11.11
CA LYS A 33 -14.01 -17.46 -12.40
C LYS A 33 -12.88 -18.11 -13.19
N TRP A 34 -13.18 -18.50 -14.41
CA TRP A 34 -12.17 -18.88 -15.40
C TRP A 34 -11.70 -17.62 -16.11
N TYR A 35 -10.41 -17.31 -16.04
CA TYR A 35 -9.86 -16.11 -16.65
C TYR A 35 -9.44 -16.42 -18.09
N GLU A 36 -9.93 -15.65 -19.05
CA GLU A 36 -9.56 -15.80 -20.47
C GLU A 36 -8.37 -14.89 -20.83
N SER A 37 -8.13 -13.85 -20.03
CA SER A 37 -7.06 -12.86 -20.23
C SER A 37 -6.37 -12.47 -18.93
N LEU A 38 -5.07 -12.15 -19.04
CA LEU A 38 -4.28 -11.59 -17.93
C LEU A 38 -4.81 -10.22 -17.47
N GLY A 39 -5.42 -9.43 -18.36
CA GLY A 39 -5.95 -8.11 -18.01
C GLY A 39 -7.12 -8.16 -17.03
N GLU A 40 -7.96 -9.18 -17.15
CA GLU A 40 -9.08 -9.40 -16.23
C GLU A 40 -8.57 -9.85 -14.85
N MET A 41 -7.57 -10.73 -14.84
CA MET A 41 -6.92 -11.17 -13.60
C MET A 41 -6.23 -10.02 -12.88
N GLN A 42 -5.59 -9.10 -13.61
CA GLN A 42 -4.98 -7.90 -13.04
C GLN A 42 -6.04 -6.95 -12.47
N SER A 43 -7.16 -6.77 -13.16
CA SER A 43 -8.24 -5.88 -12.70
C SER A 43 -8.90 -6.38 -11.41
N ASP A 44 -9.21 -7.68 -11.34
CA ASP A 44 -9.74 -8.31 -10.12
C ASP A 44 -8.73 -8.19 -8.94
N LEU A 45 -7.42 -8.33 -9.22
CA LEU A 45 -6.37 -8.15 -8.23
C LEU A 45 -6.27 -6.71 -7.73
N ASP A 46 -6.33 -5.73 -8.65
CA ASP A 46 -6.26 -4.31 -8.31
C ASP A 46 -7.44 -3.89 -7.43
N GLU A 47 -8.65 -4.38 -7.72
CA GLU A 47 -9.83 -4.15 -6.88
C GLU A 47 -9.63 -4.73 -5.47
N TYR A 48 -9.11 -5.96 -5.38
CA TYR A 48 -8.78 -6.59 -4.11
C TYR A 48 -7.75 -5.78 -3.32
N LEU A 49 -6.69 -5.29 -3.97
CA LEU A 49 -5.66 -4.47 -3.33
C LEU A 49 -6.22 -3.14 -2.80
N ILE A 50 -7.11 -2.49 -3.55
CA ILE A 50 -7.80 -1.28 -3.09
C ILE A 50 -8.60 -1.59 -1.82
N ARG A 51 -9.39 -2.67 -1.83
CA ARG A 51 -10.17 -3.10 -0.65
C ARG A 51 -9.26 -3.41 0.54
N TYR A 52 -8.18 -4.16 0.33
CA TYR A 52 -7.22 -4.52 1.37
C TYR A 52 -6.59 -3.27 2.01
N ASN A 53 -6.16 -2.31 1.18
CA ASN A 53 -5.47 -1.12 1.65
C ASN A 53 -6.39 -0.06 2.30
N THR A 54 -7.68 -0.03 1.95
CA THR A 54 -8.60 1.05 2.38
C THR A 54 -9.67 0.63 3.37
N LYS A 55 -10.06 -0.66 3.38
CA LYS A 55 -11.20 -1.13 4.20
C LYS A 55 -10.79 -2.09 5.31
N ARG A 56 -9.62 -2.72 5.23
CA ARG A 56 -9.20 -3.71 6.22
C ARG A 56 -8.44 -3.05 7.38
N PRO A 57 -8.99 -3.05 8.60
CA PRO A 57 -8.22 -2.64 9.78
C PRO A 57 -7.20 -3.73 10.12
N HIS A 58 -5.93 -3.36 10.27
CA HIS A 58 -4.90 -4.29 10.74
C HIS A 58 -4.59 -4.04 12.22
N GLN A 59 -4.56 -5.12 12.99
CA GLN A 59 -4.12 -5.09 14.40
C GLN A 59 -2.63 -5.42 14.56
N GLY A 60 -1.87 -5.40 13.46
CA GLY A 60 -0.43 -5.63 13.46
C GLY A 60 0.35 -4.57 14.26
N ARG A 61 1.64 -4.84 14.49
CA ARG A 61 2.56 -3.94 15.23
C ARG A 61 2.50 -2.53 14.65
N ASN A 62 2.29 -1.52 15.49
CA ASN A 62 2.10 -0.10 15.14
C ASN A 62 0.88 0.26 14.26
N MET A 63 0.00 -0.69 13.92
CA MET A 63 -1.19 -0.40 13.11
C MET A 63 -2.37 0.06 13.97
N GLY A 64 -2.55 -0.52 15.17
CA GLY A 64 -3.58 -0.07 16.13
C GLY A 64 -5.01 -0.03 15.55
N GLY A 65 -5.34 -0.97 14.64
CA GLY A 65 -6.65 -1.03 13.99
C GLY A 65 -6.82 -0.09 12.79
N LYS A 66 -5.77 0.64 12.38
CA LYS A 66 -5.82 1.52 11.20
C LYS A 66 -5.56 0.74 9.93
N THR A 67 -5.96 1.34 8.80
CA THR A 67 -5.74 0.78 7.47
C THR A 67 -4.27 0.99 7.06
N PRO A 68 -3.72 0.15 6.15
CA PRO A 68 -2.38 0.33 5.62
C PRO A 68 -2.21 1.71 4.98
N TYR A 69 -3.24 2.18 4.27
CA TYR A 69 -3.23 3.48 3.62
C TYR A 69 -3.12 4.64 4.62
N ASP A 70 -3.90 4.62 5.71
CA ASP A 70 -3.83 5.67 6.73
C ASP A 70 -2.45 5.76 7.39
N MET A 71 -1.82 4.60 7.63
CA MET A 71 -0.48 4.54 8.21
C MET A 71 0.58 4.98 7.22
N PHE A 72 0.42 4.66 5.93
CA PHE A 72 1.29 5.16 4.88
C PHE A 72 1.25 6.69 4.79
N VAL A 73 0.06 7.29 4.76
CA VAL A 73 -0.10 8.75 4.72
C VAL A 73 0.51 9.42 5.95
N LYS A 74 0.38 8.82 7.14
CA LYS A 74 1.01 9.32 8.38
C LYS A 74 2.54 9.21 8.35
N GLY A 75 3.08 8.21 7.68
CA GLY A 75 4.51 7.99 7.53
C GLY A 75 5.18 8.87 6.46
N LEU A 76 4.40 9.55 5.61
CA LEU A 76 4.95 10.44 4.60
C LEU A 76 5.65 11.64 5.27
N PRO A 77 6.88 11.98 4.87
CA PRO A 77 7.58 13.13 5.41
C PRO A 77 6.78 14.40 5.09
N LYS A 78 6.49 15.20 6.12
CA LYS A 78 5.90 16.53 5.91
C LYS A 78 6.87 17.34 5.05
N LYS A 79 6.42 17.81 3.87
CA LYS A 79 7.18 18.81 3.11
C LYS A 79 7.41 20.01 4.04
N HIS A 80 8.65 20.23 4.45
CA HIS A 80 9.04 21.49 5.06
C HIS A 80 8.72 22.57 4.03
N LYS A 81 7.87 23.54 4.39
CA LYS A 81 7.68 24.73 3.56
C LYS A 81 9.04 25.42 3.47
N SER A 82 9.74 25.27 2.35
CA SER A 82 10.84 26.16 2.02
C SER A 82 10.25 27.56 1.98
N GLY A 83 10.79 28.43 2.83
CA GLY A 83 10.31 29.80 2.98
C GLY A 83 10.23 30.48 1.61
N THR A 84 9.06 31.03 1.32
CA THR A 84 8.85 31.97 0.23
C THR A 84 9.85 33.11 0.39
N GLY A 85 10.87 33.14 -0.47
CA GLY A 85 11.71 34.30 -0.64
C GLY A 85 10.80 35.48 -0.97
N LYS A 86 10.78 36.49 -0.09
CA LYS A 86 10.26 37.80 -0.41
C LYS A 86 11.07 38.31 -1.61
N SER A 87 10.50 38.26 -2.81
CA SER A 87 10.93 39.13 -3.90
C SER A 87 10.43 40.53 -3.54
N ALA A 88 11.26 41.26 -2.79
CA ALA A 88 11.13 42.69 -2.60
C ALA A 88 12.03 43.36 -3.62
N ALA A 89 11.45 43.91 -4.69
CA ALA A 89 11.89 45.11 -5.41
C ALA A 89 11.17 45.16 -6.77
N ASN A 90 9.99 45.78 -6.80
CA ASN A 90 9.50 46.49 -7.97
C ASN A 90 8.56 47.59 -7.47
N ALA A 91 9.13 48.78 -7.28
CA ALA A 91 8.47 50.07 -7.19
C ALA A 91 9.48 51.02 -7.88
N ALA A 92 9.21 51.42 -9.12
CA ALA A 92 8.41 52.60 -9.49
C ALA A 92 9.11 53.90 -9.09
#